data_AF-A0A453JIU1-F1
#
_entry.id   AF-A0A453JIU1-F1
#
_cell.length_a   1.000
_cell.length_b   1.000
_cell.length_c   1.000
_cell.angle_alpha   90.00
_cell.angle_beta   90.00
_cell.angle_gamma   90.00
#
_symmetry.space_group_name_H-M   'P 1'
#
loop_
_entity.id
_entity.type
_entity.pdbx_description
1 polymer ?
#
loop_
_entity_poly.entity_id
_entity_poly.type
_entity_poly.pdbx_seq_one_letter_code
_entity_poly.pdbx_strand_id
1 'polypeptide(L)'
;LEGSEPVDLTKHPSGIIPTLQNIVSTVNLDCKLDLKAIALQARNAEYNPKRFAAVIMRIREPKTTALIFASGKMVCTGAKSEQQSKLAARKSMLV
;
A
#
# COMPACT_ATOMS: atom_id res chain seq x y z
N LEU A 1 -24.77 18.60 4.99
CA LEU A 1 -24.37 19.51 3.90
C LEU A 1 -23.09 20.21 4.37
N GLU A 2 -21.97 19.50 4.36
CA GLU A 2 -20.69 20.09 4.74
C GLU A 2 -20.15 20.88 3.56
N GLY A 3 -19.90 22.16 3.78
CA GLY A 3 -19.44 23.10 2.76
C GLY A 3 -18.10 22.65 2.19
N SER A 4 -18.04 22.52 0.86
CA SER A 4 -16.78 22.39 0.15
C SER A 4 -15.92 23.62 0.44
N GLU A 5 -14.75 23.42 1.04
CA GLU A 5 -13.78 24.50 1.17
C GLU A 5 -13.51 25.14 -0.21
N PRO A 6 -13.33 26.47 -0.27
CA PRO A 6 -13.08 27.16 -1.53
C PRO A 6 -11.81 26.62 -2.20
N VAL A 7 -11.91 26.37 -3.51
CA VAL A 7 -10.77 25.92 -4.31
C VAL A 7 -9.72 27.04 -4.39
N ASP A 8 -8.48 26.72 -4.00
CA ASP A 8 -7.34 27.61 -4.14
C ASP A 8 -6.99 27.78 -5.63
N LEU A 9 -7.48 28.85 -6.26
CA LEU A 9 -7.29 29.13 -7.68
C LEU A 9 -5.82 29.43 -8.04
N THR A 10 -4.96 29.72 -7.06
CA THR A 10 -3.50 29.86 -7.31
C THR A 10 -2.85 28.51 -7.60
N LYS A 11 -3.36 27.44 -6.99
CA LYS A 11 -2.92 26.05 -7.22
C LYS A 11 -3.74 25.35 -8.29
N HIS A 12 -5.01 25.72 -8.44
CA HIS A 12 -5.95 25.13 -9.39
C HIS A 12 -6.61 26.20 -10.28
N PRO A 13 -5.90 26.75 -11.28
CA PRO A 13 -6.43 27.81 -12.13
C PRO A 13 -7.71 27.44 -12.90
N SER A 14 -7.95 26.14 -13.14
CA SER A 14 -9.18 25.63 -13.77
C SER A 14 -10.38 25.54 -12.81
N GLY A 15 -10.17 25.74 -11.51
CA GLY A 15 -11.18 25.47 -10.48
C GLY A 15 -11.47 23.98 -10.24
N ILE A 16 -10.76 23.07 -10.92
CA ILE A 16 -10.99 21.62 -10.84
C ILE A 16 -9.89 20.98 -9.98
N ILE A 17 -10.29 20.22 -8.96
CA ILE A 17 -9.38 19.42 -8.12
C ILE A 17 -9.52 17.94 -8.49
N PRO A 18 -8.49 17.31 -9.09
CA PRO A 18 -8.50 15.87 -9.33
C PRO A 18 -8.54 15.08 -8.03
N THR A 19 -9.32 14.01 -8.00
CA THR A 19 -9.34 13.09 -6.85
C THR A 19 -8.34 11.96 -7.05
N LEU A 20 -7.42 11.77 -6.11
CA LEU A 20 -6.48 10.64 -6.13
C LEU A 20 -7.22 9.31 -5.97
N GLN A 21 -7.03 8.41 -6.93
CA GLN A 21 -7.69 7.10 -6.95
C GLN A 21 -6.78 5.95 -6.53
N ASN A 22 -5.47 6.12 -6.61
CA ASN A 22 -4.55 5.09 -6.14
C ASN A 22 -3.18 5.72 -5.88
N ILE A 23 -2.51 5.21 -4.86
CA ILE A 23 -1.11 5.48 -4.59
C ILE A 23 -0.39 4.14 -4.51
N VAL A 24 0.75 4.09 -5.20
CA VAL A 24 1.70 2.98 -5.13
C VAL A 24 2.96 3.50 -4.47
N SER A 25 3.39 2.84 -3.40
CA SER A 25 4.63 3.17 -2.70
C SER A 25 5.50 1.93 -2.54
N THR A 26 6.81 2.10 -2.57
CA THR A 26 7.77 1.03 -2.30
C THR A 26 8.48 1.26 -0.97
N VAL A 27 8.89 0.17 -0.33
CA VAL A 27 9.70 0.20 0.89
C VAL A 27 10.81 -0.85 0.77
N ASN A 28 11.99 -0.54 1.31
CA ASN A 28 13.04 -1.51 1.54
C ASN A 28 13.03 -1.89 3.03
N LEU A 29 12.82 -3.17 3.32
CA LEU A 29 12.85 -3.74 4.68
C LEU A 29 14.28 -4.06 5.15
N ASP A 30 15.27 -3.92 4.25
CA ASP A 30 16.70 -4.04 4.52
C ASP A 30 17.14 -5.40 5.08
N CYS A 31 16.36 -6.45 4.83
CA CYS A 31 16.70 -7.81 5.18
C CYS A 31 16.15 -8.81 4.15
N LYS A 32 16.74 -10.00 4.10
CA LYS A 32 16.19 -11.12 3.32
C LYS A 32 15.01 -11.72 4.09
N LEU A 33 14.00 -12.14 3.35
CA LEU A 33 12.75 -12.66 3.93
C LEU A 33 12.47 -14.08 3.44
N ASP A 34 12.09 -14.95 4.37
CA ASP A 34 11.53 -16.26 4.05
C ASP A 34 10.03 -16.12 3.75
N LEU A 35 9.71 -16.09 2.46
CA LEU A 35 8.34 -15.94 1.98
C LEU A 35 7.42 -17.10 2.36
N LYS A 36 7.96 -18.32 2.52
CA LYS A 36 7.16 -19.48 2.95
C LYS A 36 6.77 -19.35 4.41
N ALA A 37 7.72 -18.94 5.25
CA ALA A 37 7.46 -18.71 6.67
C ALA A 37 6.42 -17.59 6.86
N ILE A 38 6.57 -16.47 6.15
CA ILE A 38 5.61 -15.35 6.19
C ILE A 38 4.21 -15.82 5.78
N ALA A 39 4.09 -16.54 4.65
CA ALA A 39 2.79 -17.02 4.17
C ALA A 39 2.12 -18.01 5.13
N LEU A 40 2.90 -18.78 5.89
CA LEU A 40 2.36 -19.73 6.87
C LEU A 40 1.87 -19.04 8.16
N GLN A 41 2.53 -17.97 8.59
CA GLN A 41 2.23 -17.28 9.84
C GLN A 41 1.19 -16.16 9.67
N ALA A 42 1.21 -15.46 8.54
CA ALA A 42 0.33 -14.33 8.30
C ALA A 42 -1.06 -14.78 7.83
N ARG A 43 -2.09 -14.46 8.62
CA ARG A 43 -3.50 -14.86 8.36
C ARG A 43 -4.09 -14.37 7.04
N ASN A 44 -3.58 -13.26 6.48
CA ASN A 44 -4.10 -12.64 5.25
C ASN A 44 -3.04 -12.60 4.14
N ALA A 45 -2.20 -13.64 4.06
CA ALA A 45 -1.15 -13.78 3.07
C ALA A 45 -1.46 -14.90 2.07
N GLU A 46 -1.29 -14.60 0.78
CA GLU A 46 -1.36 -15.56 -0.32
C GLU A 46 0.03 -15.69 -0.93
N TYR A 47 0.53 -16.92 -1.10
CA TYR A 47 1.81 -17.17 -1.75
C TYR A 47 1.77 -18.41 -2.64
N ASN A 48 2.02 -18.20 -3.94
CA ASN A 48 2.21 -19.28 -4.90
C ASN A 48 3.41 -18.93 -5.79
N PRO A 49 4.62 -19.45 -5.48
CA PRO A 49 5.84 -19.09 -6.21
C PRO A 49 5.84 -19.48 -7.68
N LYS A 50 4.99 -20.44 -8.09
CA LYS A 50 4.82 -20.79 -9.51
C LYS A 50 4.03 -19.73 -10.29
N ARG A 51 3.19 -18.96 -9.59
CA ARG A 51 2.36 -17.90 -10.18
C ARG A 51 2.99 -16.52 -10.05
N PHE A 52 3.55 -16.21 -8.88
CA PHE A 52 4.12 -14.91 -8.60
C PHE A 52 5.18 -14.99 -7.50
N ALA A 53 6.27 -14.24 -7.66
CA ALA A 53 7.46 -14.33 -6.81
C ALA A 53 7.36 -13.61 -5.46
N ALA A 54 6.20 -13.02 -5.14
CA ALA A 54 5.97 -12.25 -3.92
C ALA A 54 4.81 -12.82 -3.11
N VAL A 55 4.88 -12.63 -1.79
CA VAL A 55 3.71 -12.81 -0.90
C VAL A 55 2.76 -11.65 -1.13
N ILE A 56 1.49 -11.95 -1.33
CA ILE A 56 0.41 -10.97 -1.45
C ILE A 56 -0.28 -10.88 -0.09
N MET A 57 -0.17 -9.75 0.59
CA MET A 57 -0.81 -9.51 1.88
C MET A 57 -1.89 -8.43 1.74
N ARG A 58 -3.09 -8.69 2.28
CA ARG A 58 -4.23 -7.75 2.21
C ARG A 58 -4.47 -7.09 3.56
N ILE A 59 -4.53 -5.76 3.58
CA ILE A 59 -4.81 -4.95 4.76
C ILE A 59 -6.21 -4.36 4.61
N ARG A 60 -7.03 -4.45 5.67
CA ARG A 60 -8.41 -3.93 5.65
C ARG A 60 -8.47 -2.41 5.81
N GLU A 61 -7.64 -1.86 6.69
CA GLU A 61 -7.66 -0.44 7.03
C GLU A 61 -6.25 0.15 7.19
N PRO A 62 -5.79 1.00 6.26
CA PRO A 62 -6.46 1.36 4.99
C PRO A 62 -6.55 0.16 4.05
N LYS A 63 -7.56 0.14 3.16
CA LYS A 63 -7.80 -0.96 2.21
C LYS A 63 -6.69 -0.99 1.17
N THR A 64 -5.68 -1.83 1.39
CA THR A 64 -4.48 -1.90 0.54
C THR A 64 -4.02 -3.34 0.33
N THR A 65 -3.11 -3.52 -0.62
CA THR A 65 -2.40 -4.76 -0.86
C THR A 65 -0.90 -4.49 -0.81
N ALA A 66 -0.18 -5.29 -0.01
CA ALA A 66 1.27 -5.31 0.04
C ALA A 66 1.80 -6.53 -0.74
N LEU A 67 2.80 -6.31 -1.59
CA LEU A 67 3.54 -7.35 -2.29
C LEU A 67 4.94 -7.41 -1.69
N ILE A 68 5.27 -8.51 -1.03
CA ILE A 68 6.52 -8.67 -0.25
C ILE A 68 7.44 -9.64 -0.99
N PHE A 69 8.66 -9.19 -1.31
CA PHE A 69 9.64 -9.97 -2.05
C PHE A 69 10.73 -10.50 -1.13
N ALA A 70 11.32 -11.65 -1.49
CA ALA A 70 12.40 -12.29 -0.72
C ALA A 70 13.64 -11.39 -0.55
N SER A 71 13.79 -10.37 -1.41
CA SER A 71 14.85 -9.38 -1.34
C SER A 71 14.70 -8.36 -0.21
N GLY A 72 13.56 -8.32 0.48
CA GLY A 72 13.21 -7.25 1.43
C GLY A 72 12.51 -6.07 0.78
N LYS A 73 12.39 -6.03 -0.55
CA LYS A 73 11.56 -5.03 -1.22
C LYS A 73 10.09 -5.32 -0.97
N MET A 74 9.31 -4.26 -0.76
CA MET A 74 7.87 -4.32 -0.62
C MET A 74 7.21 -3.26 -1.49
N VAL A 75 6.08 -3.59 -2.10
CA VAL A 75 5.20 -2.66 -2.82
C VAL A 75 3.87 -2.57 -2.09
N CYS A 76 3.37 -1.39 -1.79
CA CYS A 76 2.03 -1.16 -1.24
C CYS A 76 1.18 -0.39 -2.27
N THR A 77 -0.04 -0.85 -2.51
CA THR A 77 -0.99 -0.27 -3.49
C THR A 77 -2.42 -0.28 -2.93
N GLY A 78 -3.28 0.62 -3.44
CA GLY A 78 -4.71 0.72 -3.09
C GLY A 78 -5.07 1.91 -2.21
N ALA A 79 -4.08 2.66 -1.71
CA ALA A 79 -4.30 3.82 -0.85
C ALA A 79 -4.83 5.02 -1.65
N LYS A 80 -5.61 5.90 -1.00
CA LYS A 80 -6.16 7.13 -1.62
C LYS A 80 -5.43 8.41 -1.20
N SER A 81 -4.47 8.30 -0.28
CA SER A 81 -3.58 9.40 0.12
C SER A 81 -2.20 8.86 0.51
N GLU A 82 -1.18 9.72 0.45
CA GLU A 82 0.20 9.33 0.73
C GLU A 82 0.35 8.86 2.18
N GLN A 83 -0.36 9.53 3.10
CA GLN A 83 -0.42 9.18 4.51
C GLN A 83 -1.03 7.78 4.71
N GLN A 84 -2.12 7.45 3.99
CA GLN A 84 -2.71 6.11 4.03
C GLN A 84 -1.72 5.06 3.50
N SER A 85 -1.00 5.35 2.40
CA SER A 85 0.00 4.42 1.84
C SER A 85 1.12 4.15 2.84
N LYS A 86 1.64 5.21 3.48
CA LYS A 86 2.67 5.12 4.51
C LYS A 86 2.20 4.34 5.74
N LEU A 87 0.97 4.56 6.19
CA LEU A 87 0.36 3.83 7.31
C LEU A 87 0.18 2.34 6.98
N ALA A 88 -0.37 2.02 5.80
CA ALA A 88 -0.52 0.65 5.34
C ALA A 88 0.83 -0.08 5.27
N ALA A 89 1.83 0.54 4.64
CA ALA A 89 3.16 -0.05 4.53
C ALA A 89 3.77 -0.38 5.90
N ARG A 90 3.58 0.47 6.90
CA ARG A 90 4.00 0.18 8.28
C ARG A 90 3.20 -0.95 8.91
N LYS A 91 1.88 -0.98 8.73
CA LYS A 91 1.02 -2.05 9.26
C LYS A 91 1.39 -3.42 8.70
N SER A 92 1.72 -3.53 7.40
CA SER A 92 2.15 -4.81 6.79
C SER A 92 3.43 -5.40 7.39
N MET A 93 4.24 -4.61 8.12
CA MET A 93 5.46 -5.11 8.75
C MET A 93 5.22 -5.73 10.14
N LEU A 94 4.03 -5.55 10.72
CA LEU A 94 3.69 -5.99 12.09
C LEU A 94 2.91 -7.31 12.11
N VAL A 95 2.70 -7.93 10.94
CA VAL A 95 1.87 -9.13 10.75
C VAL A 95 2.73 -10.31 10.34
#